data_AF-A0AAU6MST4-F1
#
_entry.id   AF-A0AAU6MST4-F1
#
_cell.length_a   1.000
_cell.length_b   1.000
_cell.length_c   1.000
_cell.angle_alpha   90.00
_cell.angle_beta   90.00
_cell.angle_gamma   90.00
#
_symmetry.space_group_name_H-M   'P 1'
#
loop_
_entity.id
_entity.type
_entity.pdbx_description
1 polymer ?
#
loop_
_entity_poly.entity_id
_entity_poly.type
_entity_poly.pdbx_seq_one_letter_code
_entity_poly.pdbx_strand_id
1 'polypeptide(L)'
;MTTFTVEQSWARIESWLAQHAAVSHGLLRPPALPEDIAAAELRLGVTFPPDLKESLLRHDGVQLQDGTPTLGYYGPLSGVEDIVQSTEFLRSIGADLDEDEDEDDLDEEERDEHAYWPHERLLITLGIGWQSSDGLFLVSRPGPNHGRVGRYFDEDSPSFTPWPGLRHVLADFAAALDNGTPFNGRTPLGFEGQLIWDDDRTTVPDPLSPLGLAAEATEPLVPPAAEPVPSVPRPDGPYTVVAIGAPASQAAPVQPDVVFVAGIPPEELWDRLGSVPSTAGPRSREQARLSAAAPWSAYRPMVRVGWCGDGWSYATQEGGDAQFRRPEVLRRLSRGTRVVRLTKQGPEVRLSVTENGVERPEAARRVDSPREDYVIGPARQHWQRLGGDPWPGSTAAYARLLAELATEHGITWDPQDDGDAPLESALLLPVLDDMLSTRHPVSSVRDFDLGGLVDRTPPERLRSAMAAQLARLASETGIDTYPEIAQAVERIRRDLPVDLAADGALDLRMRTLAAESRAAQGLLDAARHQSAPSPIAADDLAAWAVRHSAAGAVREFLLLPLPAAAETVLNQRRSIRWRDDLAADLAD
;
A
#
# COMPACT_ATOMS: atom_id res chain seq x y z
N MET A 1 1.43 -22.33 -25.49
CA MET A 1 2.78 -22.80 -25.15
C MET A 1 3.48 -23.16 -26.44
N THR A 2 4.57 -22.48 -26.71
CA THR A 2 5.35 -22.69 -27.93
C THR A 2 6.29 -23.88 -27.73
N THR A 3 6.44 -24.75 -28.73
CA THR A 3 7.26 -25.96 -28.60
C THR A 3 8.52 -25.84 -29.48
N PHE A 4 9.58 -25.29 -28.92
CA PHE A 4 10.93 -25.31 -29.49
C PHE A 4 11.83 -26.26 -28.69
N THR A 5 12.90 -26.75 -29.30
CA THR A 5 13.98 -27.42 -28.55
C THR A 5 14.76 -26.40 -27.71
N VAL A 6 15.58 -26.87 -26.78
CA VAL A 6 16.45 -26.00 -25.97
C VAL A 6 17.45 -25.27 -26.89
N GLU A 7 18.11 -25.98 -27.81
CA GLU A 7 18.98 -25.39 -28.83
C GLU A 7 18.29 -24.28 -29.65
N GLN A 8 17.09 -24.55 -30.18
CA GLN A 8 16.34 -23.58 -30.99
C GLN A 8 15.94 -22.33 -30.19
N SER A 9 15.58 -22.51 -28.91
CA SER A 9 15.20 -21.41 -28.03
C SER A 9 16.42 -20.53 -27.73
N TRP A 10 17.55 -21.14 -27.40
CA TRP A 10 18.79 -20.41 -27.15
C TRP A 10 19.27 -19.63 -28.37
N ALA A 11 19.26 -20.22 -29.57
CA ALA A 11 19.67 -19.53 -30.79
C ALA A 11 18.86 -18.23 -31.03
N ARG A 12 17.57 -18.23 -30.68
CA ARG A 12 16.70 -17.05 -30.76
C ARG A 12 17.02 -16.03 -29.66
N ILE A 13 17.14 -16.49 -28.42
CA ILE A 13 17.51 -15.64 -27.27
C ILE A 13 18.84 -14.93 -27.54
N GLU A 14 19.88 -15.66 -27.95
CA GLU A 14 21.19 -15.11 -28.30
C GLU A 14 21.09 -14.08 -29.42
N SER A 15 20.39 -14.41 -30.51
CA SER A 15 20.22 -13.51 -31.66
C SER A 15 19.53 -12.20 -31.26
N TRP A 16 18.46 -12.30 -30.47
CA TRP A 16 17.73 -11.13 -30.00
C TRP A 16 18.58 -10.29 -29.04
N LEU A 17 19.24 -10.92 -28.06
CA LEU A 17 20.10 -10.21 -27.11
C LEU A 17 21.28 -9.53 -27.83
N ALA A 18 21.92 -10.19 -28.79
CA ALA A 18 23.00 -9.58 -29.56
C ALA A 18 22.55 -8.33 -30.33
N GLN A 19 21.31 -8.32 -30.81
CA GLN A 19 20.74 -7.22 -31.57
C GLN A 19 20.21 -6.07 -30.69
N HIS A 20 19.56 -6.39 -29.57
CA HIS A 20 18.77 -5.43 -28.79
C HIS A 20 19.34 -5.16 -27.40
N ALA A 21 20.14 -6.07 -26.85
CA ALA A 21 20.65 -6.04 -25.48
C ALA A 21 22.11 -6.55 -25.40
N ALA A 22 23.01 -5.91 -26.15
CA ALA A 22 24.41 -6.37 -26.31
C ALA A 22 25.21 -6.47 -25.00
N VAL A 23 24.91 -5.63 -24.00
CA VAL A 23 25.51 -5.73 -22.65
C VAL A 23 25.06 -7.02 -21.98
N SER A 24 23.75 -7.29 -21.96
CA SER A 24 23.21 -8.54 -21.40
C SER A 24 23.66 -9.78 -22.15
N HIS A 25 23.77 -9.71 -23.49
CA HIS A 25 24.34 -10.78 -24.30
C HIS A 25 25.77 -11.12 -23.87
N GLY A 26 26.60 -10.10 -23.60
CA GLY A 26 27.98 -10.27 -23.14
C GLY A 26 28.12 -10.96 -21.78
N LEU A 27 27.03 -11.06 -21.02
CA LEU A 27 27.00 -11.70 -19.69
C LEU A 27 26.51 -13.15 -19.72
N LEU A 28 26.11 -13.67 -20.89
CA LEU A 28 25.91 -15.10 -21.05
C LEU A 28 27.26 -15.82 -20.86
N ARG A 29 27.35 -16.74 -19.91
CA ARG A 29 28.59 -17.50 -19.68
C ARG A 29 28.84 -18.46 -20.85
N PRO A 30 30.11 -18.85 -21.09
CA PRO A 30 30.41 -19.92 -22.04
C PRO A 30 29.74 -21.25 -21.62
N PRO A 31 29.65 -22.25 -22.51
CA PRO A 31 29.20 -23.60 -22.18
C PRO A 31 29.87 -24.17 -20.93
N ALA A 32 29.09 -24.86 -20.10
CA ALA A 32 29.62 -25.66 -19.00
C ALA A 32 30.47 -26.82 -19.54
N LEU A 33 31.52 -27.19 -18.82
CA LEU A 33 32.29 -28.37 -19.16
C LEU A 33 31.50 -29.63 -18.78
N PRO A 34 31.45 -30.68 -19.63
CA PRO A 34 30.77 -31.93 -19.29
C PRO A 34 31.26 -32.55 -17.97
N GLU A 35 32.55 -32.40 -17.65
CA GLU A 35 33.13 -32.83 -16.38
C GLU A 35 32.59 -32.09 -15.16
N ASP A 36 32.28 -30.80 -15.28
CA ASP A 36 31.72 -30.00 -14.18
C ASP A 36 30.28 -30.41 -13.90
N ILE A 37 29.49 -30.66 -14.96
CA ILE A 37 28.13 -31.21 -14.84
C ILE A 37 28.19 -32.58 -14.15
N ALA A 38 29.08 -33.47 -14.58
CA ALA A 38 29.22 -34.80 -13.97
C ALA A 38 29.66 -34.73 -12.50
N ALA A 39 30.54 -33.78 -12.16
CA ALA A 39 30.96 -33.54 -10.78
C ALA A 39 29.81 -33.02 -9.92
N ALA A 40 28.97 -32.13 -10.47
CA ALA A 40 27.78 -31.61 -9.79
C ALA A 40 26.72 -32.70 -9.57
N GLU A 41 26.45 -33.53 -10.58
CA GLU A 41 25.57 -34.70 -10.45
C GLU A 41 26.04 -35.65 -9.34
N LEU A 42 27.35 -35.95 -9.30
CA LEU A 42 27.95 -36.78 -8.28
C LEU A 42 27.86 -36.15 -6.89
N ARG A 43 28.15 -34.85 -6.77
CA ARG A 43 28.13 -34.10 -5.50
C ARG A 43 26.73 -34.00 -4.92
N LEU A 44 25.75 -33.74 -5.78
CA LEU A 44 24.36 -33.57 -5.36
C LEU A 44 23.60 -34.88 -5.21
N GLY A 45 24.16 -36.00 -5.69
CA GLY A 45 23.52 -37.33 -5.61
C GLY A 45 22.40 -37.55 -6.63
N VAL A 46 22.34 -36.76 -7.71
CA VAL A 46 21.23 -36.76 -8.66
C VAL A 46 21.70 -36.80 -10.12
N THR A 47 20.81 -37.16 -11.04
CA THR A 47 21.05 -37.00 -12.48
C THR A 47 20.30 -35.77 -12.99
N PHE A 48 21.01 -34.83 -13.61
CA PHE A 48 20.43 -33.64 -14.21
C PHE A 48 19.56 -34.03 -15.41
N PRO A 49 18.31 -33.51 -15.49
CA PRO A 49 17.44 -33.85 -16.61
C PRO A 49 17.97 -33.35 -17.97
N PRO A 50 17.59 -34.00 -19.08
CA PRO A 50 18.17 -33.72 -20.41
C PRO A 50 18.10 -32.25 -20.82
N ASP A 51 16.94 -31.60 -20.63
CA ASP A 51 16.76 -30.19 -21.00
C ASP A 51 17.71 -29.27 -20.21
N LEU A 52 17.99 -29.58 -18.93
CA LEU A 52 18.93 -28.82 -18.09
C LEU A 52 20.37 -29.01 -18.57
N LYS A 53 20.78 -30.25 -18.87
CA LYS A 53 22.10 -30.52 -19.44
C LYS A 53 22.31 -29.82 -20.78
N GLU A 54 21.33 -29.91 -21.69
CA GLU A 54 21.39 -29.25 -23.00
C GLU A 54 21.54 -27.72 -22.84
N SER A 55 20.83 -27.12 -21.88
CA SER A 55 20.93 -25.69 -21.60
C SER A 55 22.31 -25.31 -21.03
N LEU A 56 22.83 -26.05 -20.06
CA LEU A 56 24.14 -25.79 -19.45
C LEU A 56 25.30 -25.97 -20.44
N LEU A 57 25.17 -26.94 -21.35
CA LEU A 57 26.11 -27.15 -22.46
C LEU A 57 26.03 -26.05 -23.54
N ARG A 58 25.02 -25.17 -23.48
CA ARG A 58 24.96 -23.95 -24.30
C ARG A 58 25.53 -22.75 -23.54
N HIS A 59 25.08 -22.54 -22.31
CA HIS A 59 25.56 -21.49 -21.41
C HIS A 59 25.56 -21.98 -19.97
N ASP A 60 26.68 -21.83 -19.27
CA ASP A 60 26.80 -22.12 -17.84
C ASP A 60 26.17 -21.03 -16.96
N GLY A 61 24.89 -20.72 -17.21
CA GLY A 61 24.20 -19.60 -16.59
C GLY A 61 24.71 -18.24 -17.09
N VAL A 62 24.73 -17.26 -16.18
CA VAL A 62 25.05 -15.86 -16.50
C VAL A 62 26.03 -15.25 -15.49
N GLN A 63 26.79 -14.25 -15.92
CA GLN A 63 27.59 -13.43 -15.02
C GLN A 63 26.67 -12.47 -14.25
N LEU A 64 26.86 -12.38 -12.92
CA LEU A 64 26.04 -11.57 -12.01
C LEU A 64 26.66 -10.19 -11.82
N GLN A 65 26.06 -9.19 -12.45
CA GLN A 65 26.44 -7.77 -12.39
C GLN A 65 25.33 -6.90 -13.00
N ASP A 66 25.53 -5.58 -13.07
CA ASP A 66 24.58 -4.69 -13.74
C ASP A 66 24.40 -5.12 -15.22
N GLY A 67 23.14 -5.24 -15.63
CA GLY A 67 22.74 -5.70 -16.97
C GLY A 67 22.59 -7.22 -17.13
N THR A 68 22.73 -8.01 -16.06
CA THR A 68 22.52 -9.47 -16.10
C THR A 68 21.16 -9.83 -16.72
N PRO A 69 21.09 -10.70 -17.74
CA PRO A 69 19.82 -11.16 -18.27
C PRO A 69 19.09 -12.06 -17.27
N THR A 70 17.80 -11.79 -17.09
CA THR A 70 16.92 -12.50 -16.15
C THR A 70 15.66 -13.02 -16.84
N LEU A 71 14.98 -13.99 -16.23
CA LEU A 71 13.67 -14.51 -16.63
C LEU A 71 12.53 -13.79 -15.90
N GLY A 72 12.52 -12.46 -15.98
CA GLY A 72 11.52 -11.61 -15.32
C GLY A 72 11.56 -11.77 -13.79
N TYR A 73 10.43 -12.16 -13.19
CA TYR A 73 10.35 -12.39 -11.74
C TYR A 73 11.18 -13.59 -11.23
N TYR A 74 11.65 -14.45 -12.13
CA TYR A 74 12.41 -15.65 -11.75
C TYR A 74 13.92 -15.44 -11.68
N GLY A 75 14.40 -14.21 -11.94
CA GLY A 75 15.81 -13.85 -11.84
C GLY A 75 16.72 -14.55 -12.87
N PRO A 76 18.04 -14.51 -12.66
CA PRO A 76 19.03 -15.01 -13.63
C PRO A 76 19.10 -16.54 -13.66
N LEU A 77 19.45 -17.10 -14.84
CA LEU A 77 19.72 -18.54 -14.99
C LEU A 77 21.02 -18.91 -14.26
N SER A 78 20.94 -19.94 -13.42
CA SER A 78 22.06 -20.44 -12.63
C SER A 78 23.04 -21.25 -13.47
N GLY A 79 24.34 -21.08 -13.22
CA GLY A 79 25.37 -22.01 -13.70
C GLY A 79 25.45 -23.26 -12.83
N VAL A 80 26.30 -24.21 -13.19
CA VAL A 80 26.53 -25.48 -12.48
C VAL A 80 26.90 -25.22 -11.01
N GLU A 81 27.85 -24.31 -10.77
CA GLU A 81 28.28 -23.98 -9.42
C GLU A 81 27.14 -23.37 -8.59
N ASP A 82 26.38 -22.44 -9.19
CA ASP A 82 25.25 -21.78 -8.54
C ASP A 82 24.16 -22.81 -8.17
N ILE A 83 23.83 -23.74 -9.07
CA ILE A 83 22.88 -24.84 -8.81
C ILE A 83 23.33 -25.69 -7.62
N VAL A 84 24.60 -26.06 -7.56
CA VAL A 84 25.16 -26.85 -6.46
C VAL A 84 25.05 -26.09 -5.14
N GLN A 85 25.53 -24.85 -5.11
CA GLN A 85 25.54 -24.02 -3.90
C GLN A 85 24.11 -23.76 -3.39
N SER A 86 23.18 -23.38 -4.27
CA SER A 86 21.79 -23.13 -3.88
C SER A 86 21.09 -24.40 -3.39
N THR A 87 21.32 -25.54 -4.04
CA THR A 87 20.70 -26.81 -3.65
C THR A 87 21.21 -27.28 -2.29
N GLU A 88 22.53 -27.20 -2.04
CA GLU A 88 23.10 -27.56 -0.74
C GLU A 88 22.64 -26.60 0.38
N PHE A 89 22.59 -25.30 0.10
CA PHE A 89 22.08 -24.31 1.04
C PHE A 89 20.63 -24.60 1.44
N LEU A 90 19.73 -24.82 0.47
CA LEU A 90 18.32 -25.10 0.74
C LEU A 90 18.11 -26.42 1.50
N ARG A 91 18.89 -27.46 1.17
CA ARG A 91 18.91 -28.71 1.93
C ARG A 91 19.39 -28.49 3.37
N SER A 92 20.35 -27.59 3.60
CA SER A 92 20.85 -27.30 4.95
C SER A 92 19.86 -26.57 5.85
N ILE A 93 18.96 -25.75 5.29
CA ILE A 93 17.90 -25.07 6.07
C ILE A 93 16.95 -26.10 6.70
N GLY A 94 16.58 -27.14 5.95
CA GLY A 94 15.71 -28.21 6.45
C GLY A 94 16.35 -29.03 7.56
N ALA A 95 17.67 -29.25 7.49
CA ALA A 95 18.39 -30.07 8.47
C ALA A 95 18.36 -29.51 9.91
N ASP A 96 18.15 -28.20 10.08
CA ASP A 96 18.00 -27.55 11.39
C ASP A 96 16.53 -27.53 11.89
N LEU A 97 15.57 -27.97 11.06
CA LEU A 97 14.12 -28.01 11.36
C LEU A 97 13.61 -29.44 11.70
N ASP A 98 14.41 -30.48 11.43
CA ASP A 98 14.12 -31.91 11.67
C ASP A 98 14.10 -32.33 13.18
N GLU A 99 13.72 -31.43 14.11
CA GLU A 99 13.59 -31.73 15.56
C GLU A 99 12.14 -31.96 16.03
N ASP A 100 11.21 -32.39 15.16
CA ASP A 100 9.84 -32.76 15.56
C ASP A 100 9.71 -34.29 15.80
N GLU A 101 9.18 -34.67 16.97
CA GLU A 101 9.12 -36.05 17.53
C GLU A 101 8.28 -37.07 16.71
N ASP A 102 7.69 -36.68 15.57
CA ASP A 102 6.79 -37.52 14.76
C ASP A 102 7.42 -38.09 13.47
N GLU A 103 8.69 -37.79 13.16
CA GLU A 103 9.38 -38.25 11.92
C GLU A 103 10.03 -39.64 11.98
N ASP A 104 10.14 -40.25 13.16
CA ASP A 104 10.84 -41.54 13.37
C ASP A 104 10.15 -42.74 12.66
N ASP A 105 8.88 -42.59 12.25
CA ASP A 105 8.07 -43.62 11.59
C ASP A 105 8.02 -43.49 10.04
N LEU A 106 8.60 -42.42 9.45
CA LEU A 106 8.62 -42.19 8.01
C LEU A 106 9.79 -42.93 7.34
N ASP A 107 9.58 -43.50 6.15
CA ASP A 107 10.68 -44.04 5.37
C ASP A 107 11.52 -42.95 4.69
N GLU A 108 12.67 -43.30 4.12
CA GLU A 108 13.61 -42.33 3.53
C GLU A 108 12.99 -41.55 2.35
N GLU A 109 12.02 -42.13 1.64
CA GLU A 109 11.33 -41.49 0.53
C GLU A 109 10.26 -40.52 1.03
N GLU A 110 9.51 -40.92 2.06
CA GLU A 110 8.54 -40.07 2.75
C GLU A 110 9.23 -38.90 3.47
N ARG A 111 10.38 -39.12 4.14
CA ARG A 111 11.16 -38.04 4.75
C ARG A 111 11.66 -37.05 3.70
N ASP A 112 12.10 -37.51 2.54
CA ASP A 112 12.54 -36.62 1.44
C ASP A 112 11.38 -35.79 0.87
N GLU A 113 10.17 -36.34 0.82
CA GLU A 113 8.98 -35.61 0.37
C GLU A 113 8.54 -34.51 1.37
N HIS A 114 8.75 -34.74 2.67
CA HIS A 114 8.41 -33.80 3.74
C HIS A 114 9.53 -32.81 4.06
N ALA A 115 10.75 -33.05 3.58
CA ALA A 115 11.88 -32.15 3.77
C ALA A 115 11.55 -30.74 3.25
N TYR A 116 12.07 -29.72 3.95
CA TYR A 116 11.97 -28.32 3.52
C TYR A 116 12.36 -28.15 2.04
N TRP A 117 13.44 -28.83 1.63
CA TRP A 117 13.86 -28.91 0.25
C TRP A 117 14.15 -30.37 -0.16
N PRO A 118 13.23 -31.03 -0.88
CA PRO A 118 13.42 -32.40 -1.34
C PRO A 118 14.69 -32.57 -2.16
N HIS A 119 15.37 -33.69 -1.97
CA HIS A 119 16.69 -33.98 -2.53
C HIS A 119 16.71 -33.87 -4.06
N GLU A 120 15.63 -34.24 -4.73
CA GLU A 120 15.50 -34.15 -6.19
C GLU A 120 15.25 -32.76 -6.78
N ARG A 121 15.08 -31.72 -5.96
CA ARG A 121 14.83 -30.37 -6.47
C ARG A 121 16.14 -29.62 -6.67
N LEU A 122 16.36 -29.18 -7.90
CA LEU A 122 17.48 -28.34 -8.28
C LEU A 122 16.99 -26.92 -8.50
N LEU A 123 17.53 -25.94 -7.78
CA LEU A 123 17.23 -24.53 -8.05
C LEU A 123 18.03 -24.08 -9.28
N ILE A 124 17.35 -23.74 -10.37
CA ILE A 124 17.94 -23.48 -11.70
C ILE A 124 17.94 -21.99 -12.09
N THR A 125 17.40 -21.14 -11.22
CA THR A 125 17.58 -19.69 -11.28
C THR A 125 17.86 -19.14 -9.88
N LEU A 126 18.50 -17.97 -9.80
CA LEU A 126 18.57 -17.23 -8.53
C LEU A 126 17.43 -16.22 -8.46
N GLY A 127 17.13 -15.74 -7.26
CA GLY A 127 16.18 -14.64 -7.06
C GLY A 127 16.66 -13.34 -7.73
N ILE A 128 15.79 -12.35 -7.83
CA ILE A 128 16.17 -11.02 -8.39
C ILE A 128 17.32 -10.40 -7.59
N GLY A 129 17.38 -10.64 -6.28
CA GLY A 129 18.50 -10.26 -5.40
C GLY A 129 19.76 -11.13 -5.53
N TRP A 130 19.80 -12.04 -6.50
CA TRP A 130 20.90 -12.99 -6.77
C TRP A 130 21.21 -13.91 -5.59
N GLN A 131 20.18 -14.32 -4.88
CA GLN A 131 20.24 -15.20 -3.72
C GLN A 131 19.36 -16.45 -3.94
N SER A 132 19.64 -17.50 -3.17
CA SER A 132 18.93 -18.79 -3.25
C SER A 132 17.55 -18.79 -2.58
N SER A 133 16.93 -17.62 -2.34
CA SER A 133 15.61 -17.50 -1.69
C SER A 133 14.45 -17.70 -2.64
N ASP A 134 14.65 -17.42 -3.93
CA ASP A 134 13.57 -17.39 -4.92
C ASP A 134 14.06 -17.95 -6.26
N GLY A 135 13.14 -18.47 -7.06
CA GLY A 135 13.44 -18.83 -8.45
C GLY A 135 12.61 -19.98 -8.99
N LEU A 136 13.11 -20.55 -10.08
CA LEU A 136 12.60 -21.79 -10.67
C LEU A 136 13.42 -22.96 -10.15
N PHE A 137 12.72 -24.04 -9.82
CA PHE A 137 13.35 -25.33 -9.53
C PHE A 137 12.94 -26.36 -10.58
N LEU A 138 13.72 -27.42 -10.68
CA LEU A 138 13.49 -28.53 -11.58
C LEU A 138 13.66 -29.86 -10.85
N VAL A 139 12.80 -30.83 -11.14
CA VAL A 139 12.80 -32.15 -10.49
C VAL A 139 13.68 -33.14 -11.24
N SER A 140 14.69 -33.71 -10.58
CA SER A 140 15.61 -34.70 -11.14
C SER A 140 15.16 -36.16 -10.95
N ARG A 141 14.24 -36.45 -10.02
CA ARG A 141 13.79 -37.83 -9.75
C ARG A 141 13.12 -38.43 -10.99
N PRO A 142 13.55 -39.62 -11.45
CA PRO A 142 12.84 -40.37 -12.48
C PRO A 142 11.40 -40.67 -12.03
N GLY A 143 10.42 -40.28 -12.82
CA GLY A 143 9.02 -40.41 -12.45
C GLY A 143 8.12 -39.47 -13.24
N PRO A 144 6.83 -39.34 -12.84
CA PRO A 144 5.87 -38.51 -13.56
C PRO A 144 6.23 -37.01 -13.56
N ASN A 145 7.03 -36.56 -12.60
CA ASN A 145 7.49 -35.18 -12.49
C ASN A 145 8.93 -34.98 -13.00
N HIS A 146 9.60 -35.99 -13.57
CA HIS A 146 10.98 -35.84 -14.05
C HIS A 146 11.09 -34.71 -15.09
N GLY A 147 11.92 -33.71 -14.79
CA GLY A 147 12.17 -32.56 -15.64
C GLY A 147 11.13 -31.45 -15.49
N ARG A 148 10.13 -31.63 -14.62
CA ARG A 148 9.07 -30.65 -14.38
C ARG A 148 9.62 -29.43 -13.65
N VAL A 149 9.16 -28.24 -14.07
CA VAL A 149 9.58 -26.97 -13.50
C VAL A 149 8.55 -26.46 -12.50
N GLY A 150 9.04 -26.10 -11.32
CA GLY A 150 8.27 -25.40 -10.30
C GLY A 150 8.88 -24.04 -9.97
N ARG A 151 8.16 -23.31 -9.13
CA ARG A 151 8.60 -22.02 -8.58
C ARG A 151 8.72 -22.13 -7.07
N TYR A 152 9.69 -21.44 -6.54
CA TYR A 152 9.94 -21.29 -5.12
C TYR A 152 10.11 -19.80 -4.82
N PHE A 153 9.45 -19.34 -3.76
CA PHE A 153 9.65 -18.04 -3.16
C PHE A 153 9.71 -18.26 -1.65
N ASP A 154 10.60 -17.59 -0.94
CA ASP A 154 10.78 -17.83 0.51
C ASP A 154 9.53 -17.49 1.35
N GLU A 155 8.67 -16.60 0.84
CA GLU A 155 7.37 -16.24 1.42
C GLU A 155 6.24 -17.26 1.14
N ASP A 156 6.43 -18.19 0.19
CA ASP A 156 5.38 -19.10 -0.30
C ASP A 156 5.82 -20.57 -0.30
N SER A 157 4.85 -21.50 -0.29
CA SER A 157 5.16 -22.91 -0.51
C SER A 157 5.57 -23.19 -1.97
N PRO A 158 6.63 -24.00 -2.21
CA PRO A 158 7.00 -24.42 -3.56
C PRO A 158 5.83 -25.04 -4.32
N SER A 159 5.64 -24.63 -5.58
CA SER A 159 4.52 -25.10 -6.41
C SER A 159 4.92 -25.31 -7.86
N PHE A 160 4.31 -26.27 -8.55
CA PHE A 160 4.59 -26.51 -9.97
C PHE A 160 4.04 -25.39 -10.85
N THR A 161 4.85 -24.98 -11.82
CA THR A 161 4.41 -24.02 -12.84
C THR A 161 3.57 -24.73 -13.91
N PRO A 162 2.87 -23.98 -14.79
CA PRO A 162 2.25 -24.55 -15.99
C PRO A 162 3.25 -25.13 -16.99
N TRP A 163 4.55 -24.80 -16.89
CA TRP A 163 5.58 -25.32 -17.80
C TRP A 163 5.93 -26.79 -17.47
N PRO A 164 5.76 -27.73 -18.43
CA PRO A 164 6.11 -29.12 -18.22
C PRO A 164 7.61 -29.39 -18.11
N GLY A 165 8.47 -28.43 -18.47
CA GLY A 165 9.92 -28.56 -18.37
C GLY A 165 10.68 -27.35 -18.91
N LEU A 166 12.00 -27.32 -18.70
CA LEU A 166 12.85 -26.16 -19.01
C LEU A 166 12.78 -25.72 -20.47
N ARG A 167 12.69 -26.66 -21.42
CA ARG A 167 12.52 -26.30 -22.84
C ARG A 167 11.30 -25.41 -23.12
N HIS A 168 10.22 -25.56 -22.34
CA HIS A 168 9.02 -24.74 -22.51
C HIS A 168 9.20 -23.35 -21.90
N VAL A 169 9.94 -23.24 -20.80
CA VAL A 169 10.30 -21.95 -20.20
C VAL A 169 11.14 -21.15 -21.20
N LEU A 170 12.19 -21.77 -21.76
CA LEU A 170 13.06 -21.14 -22.75
C LEU A 170 12.32 -20.81 -24.06
N ALA A 171 11.44 -21.69 -24.53
CA ALA A 171 10.68 -21.46 -25.75
C ALA A 171 9.67 -20.31 -25.60
N ASP A 172 8.97 -20.22 -24.47
CA ASP A 172 8.07 -19.11 -24.19
C ASP A 172 8.85 -17.81 -23.95
N PHE A 173 10.04 -17.85 -23.32
CA PHE A 173 10.91 -16.68 -23.18
C PHE A 173 11.42 -16.18 -24.54
N ALA A 174 11.91 -17.07 -25.40
CA ALA A 174 12.33 -16.75 -26.75
C ALA A 174 11.17 -16.12 -27.56
N ALA A 175 9.96 -16.70 -27.46
CA ALA A 175 8.78 -16.15 -28.11
C ALA A 175 8.39 -14.77 -27.56
N ALA A 176 8.56 -14.53 -26.25
CA ALA A 176 8.31 -13.22 -25.64
C ALA A 176 9.27 -12.15 -26.15
N LEU A 177 10.56 -12.47 -26.28
CA LEU A 177 11.57 -11.60 -26.88
C LEU A 177 11.24 -11.28 -28.34
N ASP A 178 11.00 -12.31 -29.16
CA ASP A 178 10.74 -12.19 -30.59
C ASP A 178 9.49 -11.33 -30.88
N ASN A 179 8.43 -11.49 -30.08
CA ASN A 179 7.14 -10.88 -30.35
C ASN A 179 6.86 -9.62 -29.51
N GLY A 180 7.72 -9.29 -28.53
CA GLY A 180 7.45 -8.22 -27.57
C GLY A 180 6.19 -8.48 -26.73
N THR A 181 5.95 -9.74 -26.36
CA THR A 181 4.77 -10.15 -25.56
C THR A 181 5.16 -10.44 -24.11
N PRO A 182 4.20 -10.38 -23.16
CA PRO A 182 4.49 -10.69 -21.78
C PRO A 182 4.99 -12.13 -21.56
N PHE A 183 6.08 -12.28 -20.80
CA PHE A 183 6.56 -13.50 -20.17
C PHE A 183 6.28 -13.40 -18.66
N ASN A 184 5.40 -14.27 -18.16
CA ASN A 184 4.95 -14.25 -16.77
C ASN A 184 4.48 -12.86 -16.28
N GLY A 185 3.70 -12.16 -17.11
CA GLY A 185 3.12 -10.85 -16.79
C GLY A 185 4.01 -9.64 -17.10
N ARG A 186 5.29 -9.83 -17.44
CA ARG A 186 6.22 -8.73 -17.79
C ARG A 186 6.69 -8.84 -19.23
N THR A 187 6.87 -7.73 -19.92
CA THR A 187 7.37 -7.68 -21.30
C THR A 187 8.87 -7.41 -21.31
N PRO A 188 9.68 -8.26 -21.98
CA PRO A 188 11.11 -8.00 -22.12
C PRO A 188 11.37 -6.92 -23.18
N LEU A 189 12.27 -5.99 -22.87
CA LEU A 189 12.64 -4.88 -23.76
C LEU A 189 14.15 -4.70 -23.81
N GLY A 190 14.68 -4.32 -24.97
CA GLY A 190 16.08 -3.91 -25.12
C GLY A 190 16.19 -2.41 -24.92
N PHE A 191 16.90 -1.96 -23.88
CA PHE A 191 17.10 -0.54 -23.58
C PHE A 191 18.54 -0.29 -23.18
N GLU A 192 19.19 0.68 -23.84
CA GLU A 192 20.62 1.02 -23.62
C GLU A 192 21.56 -0.20 -23.64
N GLY A 193 21.24 -1.19 -24.48
CA GLY A 193 22.01 -2.41 -24.61
C GLY A 193 21.77 -3.44 -23.50
N GLN A 194 20.80 -3.23 -22.61
CA GLN A 194 20.43 -4.17 -21.55
C GLN A 194 19.03 -4.76 -21.79
N LEU A 195 18.82 -5.98 -21.31
CA LEU A 195 17.50 -6.59 -21.19
C LEU A 195 16.85 -6.03 -19.92
N ILE A 196 15.80 -5.24 -20.11
CA ILE A 196 14.96 -4.73 -19.03
C ILE A 196 13.57 -5.36 -19.09
N TRP A 197 12.81 -5.22 -18.01
CA TRP A 197 11.46 -5.77 -17.89
C TRP A 197 10.46 -4.68 -17.56
N ASP A 198 9.37 -4.63 -18.30
CA ASP A 198 8.32 -3.65 -18.07
C ASP A 198 6.92 -4.19 -18.32
N ASP A 199 5.92 -3.59 -17.69
CA ASP A 199 4.55 -4.11 -17.68
C ASP A 199 3.63 -3.12 -18.37
N ASP A 200 2.86 -3.60 -19.35
CA ASP A 200 1.84 -2.77 -20.00
C ASP A 200 0.59 -2.74 -19.14
N ARG A 201 0.32 -1.56 -18.59
CA ARG A 201 -0.73 -1.36 -17.59
C ARG A 201 -1.71 -0.26 -18.01
N THR A 202 -1.76 0.07 -19.31
CA THR A 202 -2.64 1.15 -19.83
C THR A 202 -4.13 0.83 -19.70
N THR A 203 -4.50 -0.45 -19.59
CA THR A 203 -5.90 -0.82 -19.32
C THR A 203 -6.19 -0.62 -17.83
N VAL A 204 -6.76 0.53 -17.49
CA VAL A 204 -7.32 0.78 -16.16
C VAL A 204 -8.84 0.57 -16.26
N PRO A 205 -9.42 -0.40 -15.53
CA PRO A 205 -10.87 -0.61 -15.56
C PRO A 205 -11.59 0.63 -15.02
N ASP A 206 -12.86 0.80 -15.40
CA ASP A 206 -13.70 1.82 -14.77
C ASP A 206 -14.19 1.29 -13.43
N PRO A 207 -13.71 1.82 -12.30
CA PRO A 207 -14.02 1.26 -11.00
C PRO A 207 -15.40 1.69 -10.50
N LEU A 208 -16.04 0.83 -9.72
CA LEU A 208 -17.18 1.24 -8.91
C LEU A 208 -16.74 2.33 -7.94
N SER A 209 -17.54 3.38 -7.77
CA SER A 209 -17.25 4.52 -6.87
C SER A 209 -17.77 4.24 -5.46
N PRO A 210 -16.89 4.04 -4.45
CA PRO A 210 -17.29 4.00 -3.05
C PRO A 210 -18.12 5.21 -2.60
N LEU A 211 -17.75 6.43 -3.03
CA LEU A 211 -18.49 7.63 -2.66
C LEU A 211 -19.86 7.69 -3.33
N GLY A 212 -19.98 7.17 -4.56
CA GLY A 212 -21.26 7.00 -5.26
C GLY A 212 -22.18 6.03 -4.53
N LEU A 213 -21.67 4.86 -4.13
CA LEU A 213 -22.43 3.90 -3.32
C LEU A 213 -22.87 4.52 -1.97
N ALA A 214 -22.00 5.29 -1.33
CA ALA A 214 -22.32 5.98 -0.09
C ALA A 214 -23.39 7.07 -0.27
N ALA A 215 -23.40 7.77 -1.41
CA ALA A 215 -24.42 8.78 -1.71
C ALA A 215 -25.82 8.17 -1.90
N GLU A 216 -25.91 6.91 -2.32
CA GLU A 216 -27.17 6.16 -2.45
C GLU A 216 -27.56 5.42 -1.15
N ALA A 217 -26.62 5.25 -0.22
CA ALA A 217 -26.87 4.59 1.05
C ALA A 217 -27.71 5.46 2.01
N THR A 218 -28.46 4.80 2.88
CA THR A 218 -29.17 5.47 3.98
C THR A 218 -28.28 5.52 5.21
N GLU A 219 -28.18 6.69 5.84
CA GLU A 219 -27.50 6.83 7.13
C GLU A 219 -28.19 5.95 8.19
N PRO A 220 -27.45 5.09 8.91
CA PRO A 220 -28.06 4.30 9.97
C PRO A 220 -28.47 5.19 11.14
N LEU A 221 -29.53 4.80 11.86
CA LEU A 221 -29.95 5.48 13.07
C LEU A 221 -29.71 4.58 14.28
N VAL A 222 -29.26 5.17 15.39
CA VAL A 222 -29.20 4.49 16.68
C VAL A 222 -30.62 4.03 17.02
N PRO A 223 -30.85 2.73 17.30
CA PRO A 223 -32.17 2.26 17.70
C PRO A 223 -32.66 3.02 18.93
N PRO A 224 -33.94 3.41 19.00
CA PRO A 224 -34.47 4.01 20.22
C PRO A 224 -34.24 3.04 21.37
N ALA A 225 -33.76 3.57 22.51
CA ALA A 225 -33.55 2.77 23.72
C ALA A 225 -34.81 1.96 23.99
N ALA A 226 -34.67 0.62 24.03
CA ALA A 226 -35.81 -0.24 24.32
C ALA A 226 -36.41 0.21 25.66
N GLU A 227 -37.72 0.48 25.68
CA GLU A 227 -38.41 0.79 26.94
C GLU A 227 -38.07 -0.33 27.93
N PRO A 228 -37.66 0.01 29.17
CA PRO A 228 -37.38 -1.00 30.17
C PRO A 228 -38.65 -1.84 30.32
N VAL A 229 -38.58 -3.09 29.85
CA VAL A 229 -39.70 -4.03 29.95
C VAL A 229 -40.10 -4.07 31.42
N PRO A 230 -41.33 -3.65 31.79
CA PRO A 230 -41.74 -3.70 33.18
C PRO A 230 -41.60 -5.14 33.64
N SER A 231 -40.81 -5.36 34.67
CA SER A 231 -40.65 -6.69 35.26
C SER A 231 -42.03 -7.21 35.65
N VAL A 232 -42.49 -8.25 34.94
CA VAL A 232 -43.76 -8.92 35.24
C VAL A 232 -43.72 -9.40 36.68
N PRO A 233 -44.66 -9.03 37.57
CA PRO A 233 -44.74 -9.61 38.89
C PRO A 233 -45.08 -11.08 38.74
N ARG A 234 -44.15 -11.99 39.07
CA ARG A 234 -44.43 -13.41 39.17
C ARG A 234 -45.10 -13.69 40.53
N PRO A 235 -46.07 -14.63 40.60
CA PRO A 235 -46.87 -14.86 41.80
C PRO A 235 -46.06 -15.42 42.97
N ASP A 236 -46.52 -15.06 44.17
CA ASP A 236 -45.90 -15.20 45.48
C ASP A 236 -45.32 -16.61 45.79
N GLY A 237 -44.01 -16.65 45.99
CA GLY A 237 -43.28 -17.74 46.62
C GLY A 237 -41.90 -17.22 47.06
N PRO A 238 -41.31 -17.72 48.17
CA PRO A 238 -40.00 -17.25 48.61
C PRO A 238 -38.92 -17.77 47.66
N TYR A 239 -38.37 -16.89 46.83
CA TYR A 239 -37.14 -17.15 46.07
C TYR A 239 -36.08 -16.12 46.46
N THR A 240 -34.84 -16.58 46.60
CA THR A 240 -33.70 -15.68 46.75
C THR A 240 -33.18 -15.35 45.35
N VAL A 241 -33.33 -14.10 44.92
CA VAL A 241 -32.64 -13.59 43.74
C VAL A 241 -31.23 -13.23 44.16
N VAL A 242 -30.25 -14.08 43.83
CA VAL A 242 -28.87 -13.64 43.77
C VAL A 242 -28.69 -12.99 42.40
N ALA A 243 -29.00 -11.69 42.32
CA ALA A 243 -28.56 -10.90 41.19
C ALA A 243 -27.04 -10.73 41.36
N ILE A 244 -26.25 -11.60 40.72
CA ILE A 244 -24.89 -11.22 40.34
C ILE A 244 -25.06 -10.26 39.16
N GLY A 245 -25.57 -9.06 39.45
CA GLY A 245 -25.47 -7.97 38.51
C GLY A 245 -23.99 -7.71 38.37
N ALA A 246 -23.42 -8.05 37.21
CA ALA A 246 -22.26 -7.31 36.76
C ALA A 246 -22.66 -5.83 36.91
N PRO A 247 -21.91 -4.99 37.63
CA PRO A 247 -22.19 -3.57 37.63
C PRO A 247 -22.30 -3.19 36.16
N ALA A 248 -23.41 -2.53 35.79
CA ALA A 248 -23.57 -1.97 34.45
C ALA A 248 -22.25 -1.28 34.16
N SER A 249 -21.45 -1.89 33.28
CA SER A 249 -20.11 -1.41 33.03
C SER A 249 -20.35 -0.09 32.34
N GLN A 250 -20.21 1.02 33.07
CA GLN A 250 -20.25 2.35 32.48
C GLN A 250 -19.32 2.26 31.28
N ALA A 251 -19.87 2.51 30.09
CA ALA A 251 -19.10 2.48 28.86
C ALA A 251 -17.84 3.33 29.12
N ALA A 252 -16.67 2.73 28.94
CA ALA A 252 -15.43 3.41 29.28
C ALA A 252 -15.40 4.76 28.55
N PRO A 253 -15.02 5.86 29.22
CA PRO A 253 -14.92 7.16 28.57
C PRO A 253 -13.99 7.04 27.35
N VAL A 254 -14.54 7.27 26.17
CA VAL A 254 -13.76 7.31 24.94
C VAL A 254 -13.33 8.76 24.75
N GLN A 255 -12.04 9.02 24.88
CA GLN A 255 -11.47 10.32 24.55
C GLN A 255 -11.38 10.44 23.01
N PRO A 256 -12.19 11.30 22.36
CA PRO A 256 -11.96 11.60 20.96
C PRO A 256 -10.70 12.44 20.82
N ASP A 257 -10.04 12.33 19.67
CA ASP A 257 -9.10 13.37 19.25
C ASP A 257 -9.90 14.68 19.07
N VAL A 258 -9.44 15.77 19.70
CA VAL A 258 -10.12 17.07 19.70
C VAL A 258 -9.16 18.21 19.37
N VAL A 259 -9.67 19.20 18.63
CA VAL A 259 -8.99 20.46 18.37
C VAL A 259 -9.86 21.62 18.82
N PHE A 260 -9.23 22.63 19.42
CA PHE A 260 -9.82 23.89 19.84
C PHE A 260 -9.21 25.02 19.01
N VAL A 261 -10.04 25.86 18.40
CA VAL A 261 -9.63 26.95 17.51
C VAL A 261 -10.11 28.28 18.08
N ALA A 262 -9.17 29.20 18.33
CA ALA A 262 -9.48 30.47 18.99
C ALA A 262 -10.14 31.46 18.03
N GLY A 263 -11.22 32.11 18.47
CA GLY A 263 -11.82 33.26 17.80
C GLY A 263 -12.41 33.00 16.42
N ILE A 264 -12.58 31.73 16.03
CA ILE A 264 -13.19 31.31 14.77
C ILE A 264 -14.58 30.76 15.08
N PRO A 265 -15.65 31.24 14.42
CA PRO A 265 -16.98 30.72 14.64
C PRO A 265 -17.16 29.30 14.03
N PRO A 266 -18.14 28.51 14.51
CA PRO A 266 -18.36 27.13 14.03
C PRO A 266 -18.55 27.02 12.51
N GLU A 267 -19.24 27.99 11.88
CA GLU A 267 -19.42 28.03 10.43
C GLU A 267 -18.10 28.10 9.66
N GLU A 268 -17.16 28.93 10.09
CA GLU A 268 -15.84 29.03 9.46
C GLU A 268 -14.97 27.80 9.78
N LEU A 269 -15.17 27.18 10.96
CA LEU A 269 -14.47 25.96 11.32
C LEU A 269 -14.81 24.81 10.34
N TRP A 270 -16.07 24.70 9.90
CA TRP A 270 -16.47 23.70 8.91
C TRP A 270 -15.76 23.89 7.58
N ASP A 271 -15.69 25.13 7.10
CA ASP A 271 -14.98 25.46 5.87
C ASP A 271 -13.49 25.10 6.01
N ARG A 272 -12.86 25.44 7.14
CA ARG A 272 -11.45 25.11 7.39
C ARG A 272 -11.19 23.60 7.52
N LEU A 273 -12.16 22.81 7.96
CA LEU A 273 -12.04 21.36 8.03
C LEU A 273 -12.29 20.66 6.68
N GLY A 274 -12.87 21.36 5.71
CA GLY A 274 -13.25 20.76 4.43
C GLY A 274 -14.47 19.85 4.56
N SER A 275 -15.49 20.29 5.28
CA SER A 275 -16.73 19.54 5.46
C SER A 275 -17.44 19.28 4.13
N VAL A 276 -18.26 18.23 4.10
CA VAL A 276 -19.18 17.92 3.00
C VAL A 276 -20.58 18.40 3.40
N PRO A 277 -21.05 19.57 2.91
CA PRO A 277 -22.25 20.22 3.47
C PRO A 277 -23.52 19.38 3.36
N SER A 278 -23.64 18.53 2.34
CA SER A 278 -24.80 17.63 2.17
C SER A 278 -24.93 16.56 3.25
N THR A 279 -23.91 16.38 4.08
CA THR A 279 -23.87 15.40 5.18
C THR A 279 -24.06 16.04 6.56
N ALA A 280 -24.17 17.38 6.59
CA ALA A 280 -24.29 18.16 7.80
C ALA A 280 -25.61 17.88 8.54
N GLY A 281 -25.53 17.72 9.85
CA GLY A 281 -26.70 17.63 10.72
C GLY A 281 -26.34 17.26 12.16
N PRO A 282 -27.29 17.48 13.09
CA PRO A 282 -27.08 17.25 14.52
C PRO A 282 -26.97 15.75 14.84
N ARG A 283 -25.90 15.35 15.56
CA ARG A 283 -25.68 13.96 16.00
C ARG A 283 -25.14 13.90 17.42
N SER A 284 -25.62 12.92 18.19
CA SER A 284 -24.96 12.50 19.43
C SER A 284 -23.63 11.82 19.09
N ARG A 285 -22.77 11.61 20.09
CA ARG A 285 -21.50 10.90 19.90
C ARG A 285 -21.72 9.48 19.37
N GLU A 286 -22.67 8.78 19.97
CA GLU A 286 -23.01 7.40 19.59
C GLU A 286 -23.51 7.35 18.15
N GLN A 287 -24.42 8.25 17.77
CA GLN A 287 -24.92 8.35 16.41
C GLN A 287 -23.80 8.66 15.41
N ALA A 288 -22.93 9.62 15.71
CA ALA A 288 -21.81 9.96 14.83
C ALA A 288 -20.86 8.78 14.61
N ARG A 289 -20.57 7.99 15.65
CA ARG A 289 -19.74 6.77 15.54
C ARG A 289 -20.41 5.69 14.70
N LEU A 290 -21.70 5.47 14.92
CA LEU A 290 -22.47 4.53 14.12
C LEU A 290 -22.45 4.92 12.64
N SER A 291 -22.71 6.20 12.34
CA SER A 291 -22.68 6.72 10.97
C SER A 291 -21.29 6.63 10.34
N ALA A 292 -20.23 6.94 11.10
CA ALA A 292 -18.84 6.89 10.63
C ALA A 292 -18.34 5.47 10.33
N ALA A 293 -18.88 4.45 11.00
CA ALA A 293 -18.56 3.05 10.75
C ALA A 293 -19.40 2.45 9.60
N ALA A 294 -20.40 3.17 9.12
CA ALA A 294 -21.35 2.66 8.14
C ALA A 294 -20.90 2.90 6.69
N PRO A 295 -21.38 2.07 5.73
CA PRO A 295 -21.14 2.28 4.31
C PRO A 295 -21.53 3.68 3.81
N TRP A 296 -22.54 4.31 4.43
CA TRP A 296 -22.95 5.70 4.16
C TRP A 296 -21.82 6.72 4.31
N SER A 297 -20.88 6.50 5.24
CA SER A 297 -19.73 7.39 5.39
C SER A 297 -18.69 7.21 4.29
N ALA A 298 -18.65 6.03 3.64
CA ALA A 298 -17.53 5.57 2.84
C ALA A 298 -16.18 5.70 3.57
N TYR A 299 -16.14 5.43 4.88
CA TYR A 299 -14.95 5.56 5.73
C TYR A 299 -14.35 6.97 5.79
N ARG A 300 -15.09 8.00 5.36
CA ARG A 300 -14.66 9.39 5.50
C ARG A 300 -14.66 9.80 6.98
N PRO A 301 -13.76 10.70 7.39
CA PRO A 301 -13.72 11.19 8.77
C PRO A 301 -15.04 11.86 9.15
N MET A 302 -15.60 11.46 10.29
CA MET A 302 -16.79 12.08 10.87
C MET A 302 -16.37 13.01 12.00
N VAL A 303 -16.78 14.27 11.90
CA VAL A 303 -16.45 15.31 12.88
C VAL A 303 -17.71 15.94 13.44
N ARG A 304 -17.68 16.25 14.74
CA ARG A 304 -18.70 17.01 15.46
C ARG A 304 -18.09 18.33 15.92
N VAL A 305 -18.80 19.44 15.76
CA VAL A 305 -18.33 20.77 16.16
C VAL A 305 -19.21 21.36 17.24
N GLY A 306 -18.58 22.01 18.21
CA GLY A 306 -19.23 22.78 19.25
C GLY A 306 -18.48 24.07 19.56
N TRP A 307 -18.98 24.76 20.58
CA TRP A 307 -18.41 26.01 21.09
C TRP A 307 -18.19 25.89 22.59
N CYS A 308 -17.04 26.36 23.08
CA CYS A 308 -16.70 26.29 24.50
C CYS A 308 -15.92 27.52 24.98
N GLY A 309 -16.00 27.77 26.29
CA GLY A 309 -15.32 28.88 26.96
C GLY A 309 -15.58 30.26 26.35
N ASP A 310 -14.61 31.16 26.55
CA ASP A 310 -14.66 32.55 26.10
C ASP A 310 -14.04 32.71 24.70
N GLY A 311 -14.68 32.14 23.68
CA GLY A 311 -14.32 32.39 22.28
C GLY A 311 -13.68 31.24 21.52
N TRP A 312 -13.89 29.98 21.91
CA TRP A 312 -13.31 28.83 21.23
C TRP A 312 -14.37 27.99 20.52
N SER A 313 -14.14 27.69 19.25
CA SER A 313 -14.80 26.57 18.59
C SER A 313 -13.96 25.31 18.79
N TYR A 314 -14.60 24.16 18.92
CA TYR A 314 -13.90 22.88 18.98
C TYR A 314 -14.50 21.86 18.04
N ALA A 315 -13.69 20.88 17.65
CA ALA A 315 -14.10 19.77 16.81
C ALA A 315 -13.62 18.45 17.40
N THR A 316 -14.51 17.46 17.54
CA THR A 316 -14.17 16.08 17.93
C THR A 316 -14.28 15.17 16.72
N GLN A 317 -13.32 14.26 16.55
CA GLN A 317 -13.39 13.24 15.50
C GLN A 317 -13.91 11.93 16.10
N GLU A 318 -15.00 11.42 15.53
CA GLU A 318 -15.69 10.24 16.06
C GLU A 318 -15.45 8.97 15.23
N GLY A 319 -14.92 9.09 14.01
CA GLY A 319 -14.55 7.94 13.19
C GLY A 319 -13.82 8.34 11.91
N GLY A 320 -13.42 7.33 11.13
CA GLY A 320 -12.56 7.49 9.94
C GLY A 320 -11.11 7.85 10.28
N ASP A 321 -10.33 8.21 9.26
CA ASP A 321 -8.89 8.49 9.40
C ASP A 321 -8.59 9.69 10.28
N ALA A 322 -7.59 9.57 11.15
CA ALA A 322 -7.14 10.65 12.04
C ALA A 322 -6.75 11.92 11.26
N GLN A 323 -7.58 12.96 11.33
CA GLN A 323 -7.33 14.25 10.67
C GLN A 323 -6.59 15.23 11.56
N PHE A 324 -6.87 15.24 12.86
CA PHE A 324 -6.33 16.24 13.79
C PHE A 324 -4.84 16.06 14.11
N ARG A 325 -4.22 14.98 13.62
CA ARG A 325 -2.77 14.77 13.70
C ARG A 325 -2.03 15.26 12.46
N ARG A 326 -2.76 15.54 11.38
CA ARG A 326 -2.17 15.90 10.09
C ARG A 326 -1.72 17.37 10.11
N PRO A 327 -0.44 17.67 9.82
CA PRO A 327 0.07 19.03 9.79
C PRO A 327 -0.73 19.98 8.89
N GLU A 328 -1.26 19.47 7.78
CA GLU A 328 -2.01 20.21 6.75
C GLU A 328 -3.31 20.75 7.31
N VAL A 329 -4.02 19.89 8.05
CA VAL A 329 -5.26 20.24 8.75
C VAL A 329 -4.96 21.29 9.80
N LEU A 330 -3.92 21.10 10.61
CA LEU A 330 -3.54 22.05 11.67
C LEU A 330 -3.11 23.41 11.11
N ARG A 331 -2.37 23.45 9.99
CA ARG A 331 -2.03 24.70 9.28
C ARG A 331 -3.26 25.44 8.83
N ARG A 332 -4.22 24.74 8.23
CA ARG A 332 -5.47 25.32 7.75
C ARG A 332 -6.33 25.84 8.91
N LEU A 333 -6.46 25.08 9.99
CA LEU A 333 -7.21 25.46 11.18
C LEU A 333 -6.59 26.66 11.91
N SER A 334 -5.26 26.73 12.02
CA SER A 334 -4.55 27.79 12.73
C SER A 334 -4.26 29.05 11.90
N ARG A 335 -4.72 29.13 10.65
CA ARG A 335 -4.49 30.30 9.79
C ARG A 335 -5.08 31.58 10.41
N GLY A 336 -4.21 32.54 10.75
CA GLY A 336 -4.62 33.79 11.40
C GLY A 336 -5.04 33.65 12.86
N THR A 337 -4.78 32.50 13.50
CA THR A 337 -5.21 32.20 14.87
C THR A 337 -4.29 31.16 15.53
N ARG A 338 -4.71 30.64 16.70
CA ARG A 338 -4.09 29.52 17.41
C ARG A 338 -5.04 28.34 17.52
N VAL A 339 -4.46 27.15 17.49
CA VAL A 339 -5.13 25.86 17.68
C VAL A 339 -4.48 25.15 18.86
N VAL A 340 -5.30 24.69 19.80
CA VAL A 340 -4.87 23.75 20.85
C VAL A 340 -5.43 22.39 20.49
N ARG A 341 -4.57 21.39 20.38
CA ARG A 341 -4.93 20.02 20.03
C ARG A 341 -4.72 19.13 21.23
N LEU A 342 -5.68 18.23 21.47
CA LEU A 342 -5.59 17.16 22.44
C LEU A 342 -5.85 15.82 21.73
N THR A 343 -4.82 14.99 21.60
CA THR A 343 -4.89 13.70 20.87
C THR A 343 -4.36 12.53 21.68
N LYS A 344 -4.91 11.34 21.46
CA LYS A 344 -4.49 10.09 22.11
C LYS A 344 -3.49 9.31 21.26
N GLN A 345 -2.25 9.11 21.70
CA GLN A 345 -1.24 8.30 20.99
C GLN A 345 -0.90 7.05 21.80
N GLY A 346 -1.54 5.92 21.50
CA GLY A 346 -1.42 4.71 22.31
C GLY A 346 -1.86 5.00 23.76
N PRO A 347 -1.00 4.77 24.77
CA PRO A 347 -1.29 5.09 26.18
C PRO A 347 -1.05 6.57 26.53
N GLU A 348 -0.60 7.41 25.59
CA GLU A 348 -0.27 8.81 25.85
C GLU A 348 -1.42 9.76 25.46
N VAL A 349 -1.58 10.85 26.20
CA VAL A 349 -2.34 12.03 25.75
C VAL A 349 -1.38 13.17 25.52
N ARG A 350 -1.43 13.73 24.31
CA ARG A 350 -0.58 14.85 23.90
C ARG A 350 -1.42 16.09 23.71
N LEU A 351 -1.06 17.14 24.43
CA LEU A 351 -1.49 18.50 24.18
C LEU A 351 -0.41 19.19 23.34
N SER A 352 -0.82 19.89 22.29
CA SER A 352 0.09 20.68 21.46
C SER A 352 -0.59 21.95 20.98
N VAL A 353 0.19 23.00 20.82
CA VAL A 353 -0.29 24.29 20.33
C VAL A 353 0.29 24.55 18.94
N THR A 354 -0.55 24.94 17.99
CA THR A 354 -0.15 25.37 16.66
C THR A 354 -0.63 26.80 16.43
N GLU A 355 0.26 27.70 16.06
CA GLU A 355 -0.05 29.10 15.81
C GLU A 355 0.35 29.47 14.39
N ASN A 356 -0.60 29.99 13.60
CA ASN A 356 -0.36 30.38 12.21
C ASN A 356 0.41 29.31 11.40
N GLY A 357 0.06 28.04 11.62
CA GLY A 357 0.64 26.89 10.94
C GLY A 357 1.98 26.38 11.47
N VAL A 358 2.50 26.96 12.55
CA VAL A 358 3.75 26.52 13.19
C VAL A 358 3.43 25.84 14.51
N GLU A 359 3.83 24.56 14.65
CA GLU A 359 3.72 23.85 15.92
C GLU A 359 4.71 24.46 16.93
N ARG A 360 4.24 24.65 18.17
CA ARG A 360 5.01 25.21 19.30
C ARG A 360 5.44 24.05 20.21
N PRO A 361 6.59 23.40 19.95
CA PRO A 361 7.02 22.24 20.73
C PRO A 361 7.22 22.57 22.22
N GLU A 362 7.60 23.80 22.55
CA GLU A 362 7.74 24.31 23.92
C GLU A 362 6.41 24.36 24.70
N ALA A 363 5.28 24.47 23.98
CA ALA A 363 3.94 24.44 24.54
C ALA A 363 3.35 23.02 24.55
N ALA A 364 4.08 22.01 24.06
CA ALA A 364 3.62 20.64 24.12
C ALA A 364 3.63 20.12 25.57
N ARG A 365 2.59 19.38 25.93
CA ARG A 365 2.49 18.66 27.20
C ARG A 365 2.12 17.21 26.90
N ARG A 366 2.66 16.33 27.72
CA ARG A 366 2.43 14.88 27.61
C ARG A 366 2.03 14.33 28.96
N VAL A 367 0.95 13.56 28.98
CA VAL A 367 0.53 12.75 30.12
C VAL A 367 0.68 11.29 29.72
N ASP A 368 1.57 10.58 30.40
CA ASP A 368 1.87 9.17 30.14
C ASP A 368 0.96 8.27 30.99
N SER A 369 0.35 7.25 30.37
CA SER A 369 -0.26 6.13 31.09
C SER A 369 0.71 4.96 31.18
N PRO A 370 0.95 4.37 32.36
CA PRO A 370 1.84 3.22 32.49
C PRO A 370 1.23 1.90 31.97
N ARG A 371 0.09 1.88 31.27
CA ARG A 371 -0.61 0.64 30.88
C ARG A 371 -1.29 0.75 29.51
N GLU A 372 -1.18 -0.31 28.70
CA GLU A 372 -1.99 -0.53 27.51
C GLU A 372 -3.43 -0.83 27.90
N ASP A 373 -4.39 -0.25 27.17
CA ASP A 373 -5.82 -0.29 27.51
C ASP A 373 -6.47 -1.68 27.30
N TYR A 374 -5.78 -2.63 26.65
CA TYR A 374 -6.35 -3.92 26.25
C TYR A 374 -5.31 -5.05 26.23
N VAL A 375 -5.74 -6.26 26.61
CA VAL A 375 -5.02 -7.51 26.29
C VAL A 375 -5.83 -8.26 25.22
N ILE A 376 -5.15 -8.68 24.14
CA ILE A 376 -5.75 -9.48 23.08
C ILE A 376 -5.79 -10.94 23.55
N GLY A 377 -7.00 -11.48 23.73
CA GLY A 377 -7.18 -12.90 24.03
C GLY A 377 -6.95 -13.80 22.81
N PRO A 378 -6.85 -15.14 22.99
CA PRO A 378 -6.56 -16.09 21.91
C PRO A 378 -7.57 -16.08 20.74
N ALA A 379 -8.76 -15.49 20.93
CA ALA A 379 -9.80 -15.31 19.91
C ALA A 379 -9.98 -13.84 19.46
N ARG A 380 -8.95 -12.98 19.63
CA ARG A 380 -9.02 -11.52 19.40
C ARG A 380 -10.11 -10.78 20.21
N GLN A 381 -10.62 -11.38 21.28
CA GLN A 381 -11.44 -10.65 22.24
C GLN A 381 -10.56 -9.67 23.02
N HIS A 382 -10.98 -8.40 23.05
CA HIS A 382 -10.36 -7.36 23.85
C HIS A 382 -10.78 -7.54 25.31
N TRP A 383 -9.85 -7.99 26.15
CA TRP A 383 -10.07 -8.02 27.60
C TRP A 383 -9.61 -6.69 28.17
N GLN A 384 -10.55 -5.89 28.66
CA GLN A 384 -10.22 -4.75 29.51
C GLN A 384 -9.83 -5.30 30.89
N ARG A 385 -8.69 -4.85 31.44
CA ARG A 385 -8.32 -5.21 32.81
C ARG A 385 -9.34 -4.57 33.77
N LEU A 386 -10.26 -5.37 34.29
CA LEU A 386 -11.22 -4.94 35.32
C LEU A 386 -10.46 -4.41 36.55
N GLY A 387 -10.70 -3.14 36.90
CA GLY A 387 -10.10 -2.47 38.07
C GLY A 387 -9.08 -1.36 37.78
N GLY A 388 -8.89 -0.97 36.51
CA GLY A 388 -8.03 0.16 36.11
C GLY A 388 -8.80 1.48 35.96
N ASP A 389 -8.08 2.59 36.15
CA ASP A 389 -8.59 3.94 35.84
C ASP A 389 -8.81 4.10 34.32
N PRO A 390 -9.98 4.60 33.87
CA PRO A 390 -10.32 4.59 32.46
C PRO A 390 -9.63 5.67 31.61
N TRP A 391 -8.91 6.63 32.21
CA TRP A 391 -8.24 7.71 31.47
C TRP A 391 -6.72 7.52 31.41
N PRO A 392 -6.05 7.93 30.30
CA PRO A 392 -4.59 7.89 30.20
C PRO A 392 -3.91 8.65 31.36
N GLY A 393 -3.02 7.99 32.09
CA GLY A 393 -2.30 8.59 33.22
C GLY A 393 -3.10 8.68 34.53
N SER A 394 -4.35 8.19 34.56
CA SER A 394 -5.40 8.32 35.59
C SER A 394 -6.40 9.47 35.36
N THR A 395 -7.64 9.29 35.82
CA THR A 395 -8.74 10.26 35.88
C THR A 395 -8.25 11.54 36.54
N ALA A 396 -7.40 11.43 37.57
CA ALA A 396 -6.81 12.58 38.24
C ALA A 396 -5.80 13.33 37.36
N ALA A 397 -4.95 12.63 36.59
CA ALA A 397 -4.01 13.27 35.67
C ALA A 397 -4.75 13.94 34.51
N TYR A 398 -5.79 13.28 33.98
CA TYR A 398 -6.63 13.83 32.93
C TYR A 398 -7.44 15.05 33.41
N ALA A 399 -8.01 15.00 34.62
CA ALA A 399 -8.70 16.15 35.21
C ALA A 399 -7.77 17.35 35.44
N ARG A 400 -6.50 17.11 35.81
CA ARG A 400 -5.48 18.18 35.90
C ARG A 400 -5.18 18.78 34.53
N LEU A 401 -5.04 17.95 33.50
CA LEU A 401 -4.83 18.42 32.12
C LEU A 401 -6.00 19.28 31.62
N LEU A 402 -7.25 18.90 31.92
CA LEU A 402 -8.42 19.73 31.59
C LEU A 402 -8.46 21.03 32.41
N ALA A 403 -8.06 21.00 33.69
CA ALA A 403 -7.95 22.21 34.50
C ALA A 403 -6.85 23.16 34.00
N GLU A 404 -5.75 22.62 33.48
CA GLU A 404 -4.70 23.37 32.79
C GLU A 404 -5.22 24.03 31.50
N LEU A 405 -6.01 23.33 30.68
CA LEU A 405 -6.68 23.92 29.51
C LEU A 405 -7.55 25.13 29.91
N ALA A 406 -8.31 25.02 31.00
CA ALA A 406 -9.14 26.10 31.50
C ALA A 406 -8.30 27.30 32.00
N THR A 407 -7.21 27.03 32.72
CA THR A 407 -6.40 28.09 33.36
C THR A 407 -5.39 28.75 32.42
N GLU A 408 -4.71 28.00 31.55
CA GLU A 408 -3.69 28.52 30.63
C GLU A 408 -4.29 29.05 29.32
N HIS A 409 -5.39 28.45 28.86
CA HIS A 409 -5.97 28.75 27.54
C HIS A 409 -7.39 29.33 27.59
N GLY A 410 -8.07 29.29 28.74
CA GLY A 410 -9.48 29.70 28.86
C GLY A 410 -10.44 28.72 28.19
N ILE A 411 -10.02 27.47 28.00
CA ILE A 411 -10.82 26.42 27.34
C ILE A 411 -11.55 25.61 28.43
N THR A 412 -12.84 25.87 28.61
CA THR A 412 -13.70 25.10 29.52
C THR A 412 -14.51 24.10 28.70
N TRP A 413 -14.02 22.85 28.64
CA TRP A 413 -14.62 21.77 27.86
C TRP A 413 -14.78 20.51 28.72
N ASP A 414 -16.00 19.96 28.74
CA ASP A 414 -16.29 18.67 29.37
C ASP A 414 -16.59 17.62 28.29
N PRO A 415 -15.74 16.59 28.13
CA PRO A 415 -15.98 15.52 27.16
C PRO A 415 -17.24 14.68 27.41
N GLN A 416 -17.81 14.72 28.62
CA GLN A 416 -19.04 13.99 28.99
C GLN A 416 -20.29 14.72 28.50
N ASP A 417 -20.34 16.05 28.62
CA ASP A 417 -21.49 16.86 28.19
C ASP A 417 -21.74 16.74 26.67
N ASP A 418 -20.67 16.53 25.90
CA ASP A 418 -20.72 16.30 24.45
C ASP A 418 -21.25 14.93 24.05
N GLY A 419 -21.36 13.98 24.97
CA GLY A 419 -21.73 12.59 24.66
C GLY A 419 -23.16 12.50 24.13
N ASP A 420 -24.10 13.01 24.92
CA ASP A 420 -25.55 12.90 24.68
C ASP A 420 -26.11 14.09 23.92
N ALA A 421 -25.50 15.27 24.06
CA ALA A 421 -25.95 16.48 23.37
C ALA A 421 -25.76 16.34 21.85
N PRO A 422 -26.81 16.58 21.03
CA PRO A 422 -26.65 16.62 19.59
C PRO A 422 -25.82 17.83 19.18
N LEU A 423 -24.66 17.58 18.56
CA LEU A 423 -23.79 18.60 18.01
C LEU A 423 -23.87 18.56 16.48
N GLU A 424 -23.74 19.72 15.84
CA GLU A 424 -23.60 19.77 14.38
C GLU A 424 -22.43 18.89 13.96
N SER A 425 -22.68 18.01 13.00
CA SER A 425 -21.76 16.96 12.60
C SER A 425 -21.74 16.83 11.08
N ALA A 426 -20.58 16.55 10.50
CA ALA A 426 -20.45 16.34 9.06
C ALA A 426 -19.31 15.38 8.74
N LEU A 427 -19.41 14.73 7.58
CA LEU A 427 -18.27 14.05 6.99
C LEU A 427 -17.30 15.07 6.41
N LEU A 428 -16.01 14.76 6.48
CA LEU A 428 -14.97 15.56 5.85
C LEU A 428 -14.61 15.00 4.48
N LEU A 429 -14.28 15.90 3.56
CA LEU A 429 -13.43 15.59 2.42
C LEU A 429 -11.99 15.91 2.84
N PRO A 430 -11.14 14.92 3.14
CA PRO A 430 -9.81 15.19 3.67
C PRO A 430 -9.01 16.15 2.78
N VAL A 431 -8.23 17.04 3.40
CA VAL A 431 -7.24 17.84 2.68
C VAL A 431 -6.12 16.94 2.17
N LEU A 432 -5.44 17.30 1.08
CA LEU A 432 -4.29 16.53 0.58
C LEU A 432 -3.06 16.79 1.45
N ASP A 433 -2.17 15.80 1.56
CA ASP A 433 -0.89 15.92 2.26
C ASP A 433 -0.01 17.02 1.67
N ASP A 434 0.87 17.63 2.47
CA ASP A 434 1.86 18.59 1.96
C ASP A 434 2.85 17.88 1.03
N MET A 435 3.29 18.63 0.02
CA MET A 435 4.36 18.19 -0.86
C MET A 435 5.71 18.54 -0.22
N LEU A 436 6.44 17.53 0.27
CA LEU A 436 7.79 17.74 0.78
C LEU A 436 8.76 17.90 -0.39
N SER A 437 9.40 19.07 -0.52
CA SER A 437 10.41 19.33 -1.55
C SER A 437 11.75 18.61 -1.31
N THR A 438 11.93 17.96 -0.15
CA THR A 438 13.20 17.34 0.27
C THR A 438 13.33 15.89 -0.17
N ARG A 439 12.95 15.56 -1.41
CA ARG A 439 13.38 14.28 -2.00
C ARG A 439 14.84 14.42 -2.41
N HIS A 440 15.67 13.43 -2.05
CA HIS A 440 17.01 13.33 -2.64
C HIS A 440 16.84 13.26 -4.17
N PRO A 441 17.70 13.92 -4.97
CA PRO A 441 17.60 13.84 -6.41
C PRO A 441 17.73 12.38 -6.82
N VAL A 442 16.67 11.85 -7.42
CA VAL A 442 16.65 10.49 -7.92
C VAL A 442 17.43 10.43 -9.23
N SER A 443 18.45 9.59 -9.27
CA SER A 443 19.31 9.43 -10.44
C SER A 443 18.68 8.55 -11.52
N SER A 444 17.78 7.63 -11.15
CA SER A 444 17.20 6.67 -12.08
C SER A 444 15.74 6.33 -11.79
N VAL A 445 14.95 6.10 -12.83
CA VAL A 445 13.55 5.68 -12.74
C VAL A 445 13.34 4.48 -13.65
N ARG A 446 12.93 3.32 -13.11
CA ARG A 446 12.64 2.11 -13.91
C ARG A 446 13.75 1.83 -14.93
N ASP A 447 14.99 1.69 -14.47
CA ASP A 447 16.17 1.41 -15.32
C ASP A 447 16.48 2.50 -16.38
N PHE A 448 15.98 3.73 -16.18
CA PHE A 448 16.28 4.89 -17.02
C PHE A 448 17.09 5.94 -16.24
N ASP A 449 18.17 6.45 -16.83
CA ASP A 449 19.01 7.52 -16.25
C ASP A 449 18.32 8.90 -16.32
N LEU A 450 17.52 9.19 -15.29
CA LEU A 450 16.85 10.48 -15.15
C LEU A 450 17.84 11.60 -14.82
N GLY A 451 18.86 11.33 -14.01
CA GLY A 451 19.88 12.30 -13.64
C GLY A 451 20.63 12.82 -14.86
N GLY A 452 21.13 11.91 -15.70
CA GLY A 452 21.79 12.25 -16.95
C GLY A 452 20.86 12.95 -17.94
N LEU A 453 19.58 12.59 -18.00
CA LEU A 453 18.59 13.31 -18.81
C LEU A 453 18.42 14.76 -18.35
N VAL A 454 18.27 14.99 -17.05
CA VAL A 454 18.09 16.33 -16.46
C VAL A 454 19.33 17.19 -16.71
N ASP A 455 20.53 16.64 -16.52
CA ASP A 455 21.79 17.38 -16.69
C ASP A 455 22.04 17.82 -18.14
N ARG A 456 21.61 17.01 -19.11
CA ARG A 456 21.89 17.25 -20.54
C ARG A 456 20.79 17.99 -21.30
N THR A 457 19.61 18.17 -20.69
CA THR A 457 18.42 18.70 -21.39
C THR A 457 18.10 20.13 -20.92
N PRO A 458 17.93 21.09 -21.83
CA PRO A 458 17.49 22.45 -21.45
C PRO A 458 16.17 22.42 -20.67
N PRO A 459 16.00 23.23 -19.60
CA PRO A 459 14.80 23.18 -18.74
C PRO A 459 13.47 23.34 -19.47
N GLU A 460 13.41 24.20 -20.49
CA GLU A 460 12.19 24.42 -21.29
C GLU A 460 11.79 23.18 -22.09
N ARG A 461 12.76 22.50 -22.70
CA ARG A 461 12.55 21.25 -23.44
C ARG A 461 12.15 20.12 -22.50
N LEU A 462 12.83 19.98 -21.37
CA LEU A 462 12.48 19.00 -20.36
C LEU A 462 11.04 19.23 -19.85
N ARG A 463 10.66 20.49 -19.63
CA ARG A 463 9.31 20.86 -19.17
C ARG A 463 8.26 20.47 -20.21
N SER A 464 8.50 20.77 -21.49
CA SER A 464 7.59 20.43 -22.59
C SER A 464 7.43 18.92 -22.72
N ALA A 465 8.54 18.16 -22.70
CA ALA A 465 8.50 16.72 -22.74
C ALA A 465 7.73 16.13 -21.53
N MET A 466 8.00 16.60 -20.31
CA MET A 466 7.28 16.13 -19.12
C MET A 466 5.79 16.51 -19.14
N ALA A 467 5.42 17.65 -19.72
CA ALA A 467 4.02 18.01 -19.92
C ALA A 467 3.31 17.06 -20.91
N ALA A 468 3.98 16.64 -21.99
CA ALA A 468 3.46 15.65 -22.92
C ALA A 468 3.31 14.26 -22.26
N GLN A 469 4.32 13.84 -21.49
CA GLN A 469 4.30 12.60 -20.72
C GLN A 469 3.19 12.59 -19.66
N LEU A 470 2.98 13.71 -18.95
CA LEU A 470 1.89 13.88 -17.99
C LEU A 470 0.51 13.80 -18.66
N ALA A 471 0.37 14.35 -19.88
CA ALA A 471 -0.87 14.24 -20.64
C ALA A 471 -1.17 12.79 -21.07
N ARG A 472 -0.14 12.04 -21.48
CA ARG A 472 -0.28 10.60 -21.77
C ARG A 472 -0.64 9.82 -20.50
N LEU A 473 0.00 10.11 -19.37
CA LEU A 473 -0.36 9.53 -18.08
C LEU A 473 -1.84 9.80 -17.72
N ALA A 474 -2.31 11.03 -17.93
CA ALA A 474 -3.69 11.38 -17.66
C ALA A 474 -4.68 10.56 -18.49
N SER A 475 -4.36 10.34 -19.77
CA SER A 475 -5.16 9.52 -20.69
C SER A 475 -5.08 8.02 -20.35
N GLU A 476 -3.89 7.50 -20.06
CA GLU A 476 -3.66 6.11 -19.67
C GLU A 476 -4.40 5.71 -18.39
N THR A 477 -4.69 6.68 -17.52
CA THR A 477 -5.39 6.46 -16.24
C THR A 477 -6.84 6.90 -16.25
N GLY A 478 -7.29 7.55 -17.33
CA GLY A 478 -8.64 8.08 -17.51
C GLY A 478 -8.98 9.29 -16.62
N ILE A 479 -8.00 9.92 -15.97
CA ILE A 479 -8.27 11.11 -15.13
C ILE A 479 -8.55 12.36 -15.96
N ASP A 480 -8.21 12.36 -17.24
CA ASP A 480 -8.57 13.40 -18.21
C ASP A 480 -10.07 13.41 -18.56
N THR A 481 -10.84 12.42 -18.11
CA THR A 481 -12.31 12.46 -18.18
C THR A 481 -12.93 13.50 -17.24
N TYR A 482 -12.20 13.91 -16.18
CA TYR A 482 -12.63 14.97 -15.28
C TYR A 482 -12.29 16.35 -15.87
N PRO A 483 -13.29 17.22 -16.12
CA PRO A 483 -13.05 18.50 -16.81
C PRO A 483 -12.01 19.39 -16.13
N GLU A 484 -11.94 19.36 -14.79
CA GLU A 484 -11.01 20.16 -14.02
C GLU A 484 -9.55 19.72 -14.28
N ILE A 485 -9.32 18.40 -14.36
CA ILE A 485 -7.99 17.82 -14.65
C ILE A 485 -7.65 18.00 -16.13
N ALA A 486 -8.59 17.74 -17.04
CA ALA A 486 -8.38 17.93 -18.48
C ALA A 486 -7.94 19.37 -18.81
N GLN A 487 -8.60 20.36 -18.21
CA GLN A 487 -8.24 21.76 -18.36
C GLN A 487 -6.86 22.07 -17.77
N ALA A 488 -6.53 21.52 -16.59
CA ALA A 488 -5.22 21.70 -15.98
C ALA A 488 -4.08 21.13 -16.86
N VAL A 489 -4.25 19.91 -17.36
CA VAL A 489 -3.28 19.24 -18.25
C VAL A 489 -3.11 20.01 -19.55
N GLU A 490 -4.19 20.49 -20.17
CA GLU A 490 -4.10 21.27 -21.40
C GLU A 490 -3.39 22.62 -21.19
N ARG A 491 -3.62 23.28 -20.05
CA ARG A 491 -2.90 24.49 -19.68
C ARG A 491 -1.42 24.23 -19.45
N ILE A 492 -1.07 23.12 -18.77
CA ILE A 492 0.32 22.67 -18.58
C ILE A 492 1.00 22.46 -19.94
N ARG A 493 0.36 21.77 -20.88
CA ARG A 493 0.91 21.54 -22.24
C ARG A 493 1.18 22.85 -23.01
N ARG A 494 0.38 23.89 -22.77
CA ARG A 494 0.53 25.21 -23.40
C ARG A 494 1.43 26.17 -22.61
N ASP A 495 2.06 25.69 -21.55
CA ASP A 495 2.83 26.47 -20.59
C ASP A 495 2.05 27.69 -20.02
N LEU A 496 0.75 27.48 -19.76
CA LEU A 496 -0.13 28.46 -19.14
C LEU A 496 -0.25 28.20 -17.63
N PRO A 497 -0.34 29.25 -16.78
CA PRO A 497 -0.51 29.08 -15.34
C PRO A 497 -1.75 28.27 -14.98
N VAL A 498 -1.66 27.31 -14.07
CA VAL A 498 -2.82 26.57 -13.55
C VAL A 498 -3.14 27.07 -12.14
N ASP A 499 -4.41 27.37 -11.89
CA ASP A 499 -4.87 27.74 -10.55
C ASP A 499 -5.15 26.48 -9.72
N LEU A 500 -4.38 26.32 -8.64
CA LEU A 500 -4.56 25.28 -7.63
C LEU A 500 -4.84 25.94 -6.26
N ALA A 501 -5.81 26.84 -6.23
CA ALA A 501 -6.33 27.40 -4.99
C ALA A 501 -6.93 26.31 -4.09
N ALA A 502 -6.73 26.44 -2.78
CA ALA A 502 -7.38 25.59 -1.79
C ALA A 502 -8.91 25.67 -1.95
N ASP A 503 -9.59 24.51 -1.97
CA ASP A 503 -11.02 24.39 -2.23
C ASP A 503 -11.48 24.86 -3.62
N GLY A 504 -10.54 25.19 -4.51
CA GLY A 504 -10.82 25.37 -5.93
C GLY A 504 -11.28 24.07 -6.59
N ALA A 505 -11.89 24.16 -7.77
CA ALA A 505 -12.46 23.00 -8.46
C ALA A 505 -11.43 21.87 -8.69
N LEU A 506 -10.18 22.23 -9.04
CA LEU A 506 -9.10 21.26 -9.22
C LEU A 506 -8.68 20.60 -7.90
N ASP A 507 -8.54 21.38 -6.82
CA ASP A 507 -8.21 20.85 -5.47
C ASP A 507 -9.28 19.88 -4.97
N LEU A 508 -10.56 20.27 -5.08
CA LEU A 508 -11.68 19.42 -4.68
C LEU A 508 -11.74 18.13 -5.49
N ARG A 509 -11.46 18.18 -6.80
CA ARG A 509 -11.37 16.98 -7.64
C ARG A 509 -10.25 16.04 -7.18
N MET A 510 -9.05 16.57 -6.94
CA MET A 510 -7.91 15.77 -6.46
C MET A 510 -8.20 15.14 -5.09
N ARG A 511 -8.82 15.89 -4.17
CA ARG A 511 -9.25 15.38 -2.86
C ARG A 511 -10.32 14.30 -2.97
N THR A 512 -11.23 14.45 -3.94
CA THR A 512 -12.27 13.44 -4.21
C THR A 512 -11.63 12.13 -4.69
N LEU A 513 -10.68 12.18 -5.62
CA LEU A 513 -9.93 10.99 -6.07
C LEU A 513 -9.16 10.32 -4.93
N ALA A 514 -8.56 11.11 -4.04
CA ALA A 514 -7.91 10.58 -2.84
C ALA A 514 -8.91 9.91 -1.89
N ALA A 515 -10.08 10.53 -1.68
CA ALA A 515 -11.14 9.97 -0.85
C ALA A 515 -11.74 8.69 -1.44
N GLU A 516 -11.90 8.57 -2.75
CA GLU A 516 -12.35 7.33 -3.42
C GLU A 516 -11.38 6.18 -3.18
N SER A 517 -10.08 6.42 -3.41
CA SER A 517 -9.04 5.41 -3.17
C SER A 517 -9.02 4.98 -1.70
N ARG A 518 -9.15 5.92 -0.78
CA ARG A 518 -9.15 5.64 0.66
C ARG A 518 -10.41 4.87 1.08
N ALA A 519 -11.57 5.25 0.56
CA ALA A 519 -12.84 4.59 0.83
C ALA A 519 -12.87 3.14 0.30
N ALA A 520 -12.33 2.91 -0.91
CA ALA A 520 -12.20 1.57 -1.47
C ALA A 520 -11.35 0.67 -0.57
N GLN A 521 -10.21 1.18 -0.07
CA GLN A 521 -9.36 0.47 0.89
C GLN A 521 -10.13 0.15 2.18
N GLY A 522 -10.80 1.15 2.76
CA GLY A 522 -11.57 0.97 3.99
C GLY A 522 -12.68 -0.07 3.89
N LEU A 523 -13.40 -0.11 2.77
CA LEU A 523 -14.45 -1.11 2.49
C LEU A 523 -13.88 -2.52 2.37
N LEU A 524 -12.74 -2.69 1.70
CA LEU A 524 -12.07 -3.98 1.58
C LEU A 524 -11.54 -4.47 2.93
N ASP A 525 -10.90 -3.60 3.70
CA ASP A 525 -10.35 -3.94 5.02
C ASP A 525 -11.45 -4.32 6.03
N ALA A 526 -12.59 -3.62 5.98
CA ALA A 526 -13.73 -3.97 6.81
C ALA A 526 -14.34 -5.33 6.42
N ALA A 527 -14.42 -5.64 5.13
CA ALA A 527 -14.94 -6.93 4.67
C ALA A 527 -14.06 -8.12 5.11
N ARG A 528 -12.77 -7.93 5.36
CA ARG A 528 -11.90 -8.98 5.96
C ARG A 528 -12.35 -9.43 7.35
N HIS A 529 -13.11 -8.58 8.04
CA HIS A 529 -13.54 -8.80 9.43
C HIS A 529 -15.06 -9.05 9.55
N GLN A 530 -15.79 -8.97 8.44
CA GLN A 530 -17.24 -9.14 8.39
C GLN A 530 -17.60 -10.39 7.58
N SER A 531 -18.75 -10.99 7.87
CA SER A 531 -19.23 -12.17 7.12
C SER A 531 -19.76 -11.81 5.72
N ALA A 532 -20.06 -10.53 5.47
CA ALA A 532 -20.57 -10.06 4.19
C ALA A 532 -19.41 -9.67 3.25
N PRO A 533 -19.48 -10.01 1.95
CA PRO A 533 -18.48 -9.60 0.98
C PRO A 533 -18.50 -8.09 0.76
N SER A 534 -17.33 -7.52 0.42
CA SER A 534 -17.24 -6.11 0.06
C SER A 534 -18.01 -5.83 -1.24
N PRO A 535 -18.73 -4.69 -1.35
CA PRO A 535 -19.30 -4.26 -2.62
C PRO A 535 -18.25 -3.76 -3.63
N ILE A 536 -17.00 -3.56 -3.17
CA ILE A 536 -15.86 -3.10 -3.95
C ILE A 536 -14.87 -4.26 -4.13
N ALA A 537 -14.36 -4.45 -5.34
CA ALA A 537 -13.33 -5.45 -5.64
C ALA A 537 -11.91 -4.90 -5.44
N ALA A 538 -10.92 -5.80 -5.37
CA ALA A 538 -9.50 -5.40 -5.33
C ALA A 538 -9.09 -4.60 -6.59
N ASP A 539 -9.68 -4.92 -7.74
CA ASP A 539 -9.43 -4.22 -9.01
C ASP A 539 -9.96 -2.77 -8.99
N ASP A 540 -11.09 -2.52 -8.30
CA ASP A 540 -11.63 -1.17 -8.13
C ASP A 540 -10.67 -0.30 -7.29
N LEU A 541 -10.16 -0.85 -6.19
CA LEU A 541 -9.14 -0.19 -5.37
C LEU A 541 -7.88 0.11 -6.20
N ALA A 542 -7.40 -0.88 -6.98
CA ALA A 542 -6.22 -0.68 -7.82
C ALA A 542 -6.43 0.44 -8.85
N ALA A 543 -7.61 0.52 -9.48
CA ALA A 543 -7.95 1.59 -10.41
C ALA A 543 -8.05 2.96 -9.73
N TRP A 544 -8.68 3.06 -8.55
CA TRP A 544 -8.72 4.32 -7.80
C TRP A 544 -7.35 4.77 -7.31
N ALA A 545 -6.49 3.84 -6.86
CA ALA A 545 -5.12 4.14 -6.45
C ALA A 545 -4.29 4.68 -7.63
N VAL A 546 -4.48 4.13 -8.83
CA VAL A 546 -3.84 4.62 -10.06
C VAL A 546 -4.33 6.04 -10.42
N ARG A 547 -5.64 6.28 -10.37
CA ARG A 547 -6.24 7.61 -10.63
C ARG A 547 -5.77 8.66 -9.61
N HIS A 548 -5.75 8.31 -8.32
CA HIS A 548 -5.20 9.17 -7.27
C HIS A 548 -3.73 9.48 -7.55
N SER A 549 -2.91 8.47 -7.84
CA SER A 549 -1.47 8.68 -8.07
C SER A 549 -1.23 9.63 -9.23
N ALA A 550 -1.95 9.47 -10.35
CA ALA A 550 -1.84 10.33 -11.52
C ALA A 550 -2.30 11.77 -11.25
N ALA A 551 -3.38 11.96 -10.48
CA ALA A 551 -3.78 13.29 -10.00
C ALA A 551 -2.71 13.90 -9.08
N GLY A 552 -2.03 13.07 -8.27
CA GLY A 552 -0.84 13.42 -7.52
C GLY A 552 0.28 13.91 -8.43
N ALA A 553 0.60 13.21 -9.53
CA ALA A 553 1.61 13.64 -10.48
C ALA A 553 1.31 15.01 -11.12
N VAL A 554 0.04 15.31 -11.43
CA VAL A 554 -0.38 16.64 -11.89
C VAL A 554 -0.08 17.69 -10.81
N ARG A 555 -0.41 17.40 -9.55
CA ARG A 555 -0.13 18.28 -8.41
C ARG A 555 1.37 18.49 -8.18
N GLU A 556 2.17 17.42 -8.25
CA GLU A 556 3.63 17.50 -8.11
C GLU A 556 4.23 18.37 -9.22
N PHE A 557 3.78 18.21 -10.46
CA PHE A 557 4.23 19.02 -11.59
C PHE A 557 3.97 20.53 -11.41
N LEU A 558 2.89 20.89 -10.72
CA LEU A 558 2.53 22.27 -10.43
C LEU A 558 3.30 22.88 -9.25
N LEU A 559 3.67 22.06 -8.26
CA LEU A 559 4.16 22.53 -6.96
C LEU A 559 5.64 22.24 -6.69
N LEU A 560 6.21 21.23 -7.33
CA LEU A 560 7.60 20.80 -7.11
C LEU A 560 8.53 21.26 -8.23
N PRO A 561 9.86 21.32 -7.97
CA PRO A 561 10.86 21.46 -9.02
C PRO A 561 10.71 20.38 -10.09
N LEU A 562 10.94 20.76 -11.36
CA LEU A 562 10.74 19.88 -12.51
C LEU A 562 11.44 18.51 -12.41
N PRO A 563 12.69 18.37 -11.88
CA PRO A 563 13.31 17.06 -11.75
C PRO A 563 12.53 16.10 -10.83
N ALA A 564 11.98 16.60 -9.71
CA ALA A 564 11.18 15.79 -8.80
C ALA A 564 9.82 15.42 -9.43
N ALA A 565 9.21 16.36 -10.15
CA ALA A 565 7.99 16.07 -10.90
C ALA A 565 8.23 15.06 -12.03
N ALA A 566 9.35 15.16 -12.75
CA ALA A 566 9.73 14.26 -13.83
C ALA A 566 9.86 12.81 -13.35
N GLU A 567 10.48 12.61 -12.19
CA GLU A 567 10.57 11.31 -11.53
C GLU A 567 9.18 10.69 -11.36
N THR A 568 8.26 11.43 -10.73
CA THR A 568 6.90 10.97 -10.47
C THR A 568 6.13 10.71 -11.76
N VAL A 569 6.22 11.61 -12.75
CA VAL A 569 5.54 11.47 -14.05
C VAL A 569 5.98 10.18 -14.75
N LEU A 570 7.29 9.96 -14.89
CA LEU A 570 7.83 8.80 -15.61
C LEU A 570 7.63 7.49 -14.85
N ASN A 571 7.76 7.50 -13.52
CA ASN A 571 7.54 6.32 -12.70
C ASN A 571 6.08 5.83 -12.81
N GLN A 572 5.14 6.77 -12.92
CA GLN A 572 3.72 6.46 -13.02
C GLN A 572 3.23 6.10 -14.43
N ARG A 573 4.01 6.35 -15.50
CA ARG A 573 3.64 5.97 -16.87
C ARG A 573 3.26 4.49 -16.95
N ARG A 574 2.11 4.21 -17.56
CA ARG A 574 1.49 2.88 -17.60
C ARG A 574 1.85 2.12 -18.87
N SER A 575 2.08 2.82 -19.98
CA SER A 575 2.46 2.20 -21.25
C SER A 575 3.89 1.71 -21.23
N ILE A 576 4.17 0.52 -21.77
CA ILE A 576 5.54 0.03 -22.01
C ILE A 576 6.32 0.89 -23.01
N ARG A 577 5.63 1.68 -23.84
CA ARG A 577 6.23 2.53 -24.87
C ARG A 577 6.62 3.92 -24.36
N TRP A 578 6.53 4.15 -23.05
CA TRP A 578 6.78 5.47 -22.47
C TRP A 578 8.19 6.02 -22.78
N ARG A 579 9.20 5.15 -22.90
CA ARG A 579 10.58 5.54 -23.28
C ARG A 579 10.66 6.03 -24.72
N ASP A 580 10.00 5.34 -25.65
CA ASP A 580 9.89 5.77 -27.05
C ASP A 580 9.16 7.11 -27.17
N ASP A 581 8.04 7.24 -26.45
CA ASP A 581 7.26 8.48 -26.38
C ASP A 581 8.13 9.62 -25.84
N LEU A 582 8.89 9.37 -24.77
CA LEU A 582 9.79 10.37 -24.18
C LEU A 582 10.89 10.78 -25.15
N ALA A 583 11.50 9.83 -25.85
CA ALA A 583 12.51 10.11 -26.85
C ALA A 583 11.95 10.98 -28.00
N ALA A 584 10.71 10.73 -28.43
CA ALA A 584 10.02 11.56 -29.42
C ALA A 584 9.73 12.97 -28.87
N ASP A 585 9.17 13.06 -27.67
CA ASP A 585 8.82 14.34 -27.03
C ASP A 585 10.06 15.21 -26.73
N LEU A 586 11.25 14.62 -26.62
CA LEU A 586 12.54 15.33 -26.46
C LEU A 586 13.19 15.73 -27.81
N ALA A 587 12.75 15.13 -28.92
CA ALA A 587 13.26 15.43 -30.25
C ALA A 587 12.55 16.62 -30.91
N ASP A 588 11.28 16.83 -30.55
CA ASP A 588 10.47 18.01 -30.89
C ASP A 588 10.92 19.27 -30.10
#